data_AF-A0A963H6Z6-F1
#
_entry.id   AF-A0A963H6Z6-F1
#
_cell.length_a   1.000
_cell.length_b   1.000
_cell.length_c   1.000
_cell.angle_alpha   90.00
_cell.angle_beta   90.00
_cell.angle_gamma   90.00
#
_symmetry.space_group_name_H-M   'P 1'
#
loop_
_entity.id
_entity.type
_entity.pdbx_description
1 polymer ?
#
loop_
_entity_poly.entity_id
_entity_poly.type
_entity_poly.pdbx_seq_one_letter_code
_entity_poly.pdbx_strand_id
1 'polypeptide(L)'
;MSAARYSTPAIILPWVSAVLVIGLIGWGIWMADLPKGDERSWAIGVHKSFGLIAILLIIVRLAWRLGHPPPDNPALAGAERKLA
;
A
#
# COMPACT_ATOMS: atom_id res chain seq x y z
N MET A 1 -18.31 -26.87 6.01
CA MET A 1 -17.10 -26.06 6.18
C MET A 1 -17.37 -24.71 5.51
N SER A 2 -17.68 -23.67 6.27
CA SER A 2 -17.90 -22.34 5.68
C SER A 2 -16.55 -21.83 5.18
N ALA A 3 -16.40 -21.63 3.87
CA ALA A 3 -15.18 -21.07 3.30
C ALA A 3 -14.92 -19.73 3.98
N ALA A 4 -13.77 -19.57 4.63
CA ALA A 4 -13.37 -18.31 5.25
C ALA A 4 -13.36 -17.22 4.16
N ARG A 5 -14.45 -16.45 4.08
CA ARG A 5 -14.55 -15.34 3.13
C ARG A 5 -13.64 -14.24 3.64
N TYR A 6 -12.67 -13.87 2.81
CA TYR A 6 -11.90 -12.65 3.01
C TYR A 6 -12.88 -11.48 3.17
N SER A 7 -12.69 -10.68 4.22
CA SER A 7 -13.49 -9.47 4.40
C SER A 7 -13.17 -8.50 3.25
N THR A 8 -14.19 -7.85 2.71
CA THR A 8 -14.04 -6.87 1.61
C THR A 8 -12.93 -5.83 1.86
N PRO A 9 -12.75 -5.29 3.09
CA PRO A 9 -11.64 -4.38 3.40
C PRO A 9 -10.26 -5.03 3.27
N ALA A 10 -10.13 -6.32 3.61
CA ALA A 10 -8.87 -7.06 3.55
C ALA A 10 -8.40 -7.32 2.10
N ILE A 11 -9.30 -7.19 1.12
CA ILE A 11 -8.97 -7.22 -0.31
C ILE A 11 -8.70 -5.81 -0.81
N ILE A 12 -9.64 -4.88 -0.63
CA ILE A 12 -9.58 -3.56 -1.28
C ILE A 12 -8.38 -2.73 -0.79
N LEU A 13 -8.13 -2.68 0.53
CA LEU A 13 -7.12 -1.82 1.13
C LEU A 13 -5.69 -2.08 0.58
N PRO A 14 -5.20 -3.34 0.49
CA PRO A 14 -3.89 -3.59 -0.12
C PRO A 14 -3.86 -3.32 -1.63
N TRP A 15 -4.91 -3.64 -2.38
CA TRP A 15 -4.92 -3.38 -3.83
C TRP A 15 -4.91 -1.90 -4.15
N VAL A 16 -5.69 -1.08 -3.43
CA VAL A 16 -5.67 0.39 -3.58
C VAL A 16 -4.29 0.95 -3.27
N SER A 17 -3.66 0.48 -2.18
CA SER A 17 -2.31 0.90 -1.81
C SER A 17 -1.29 0.52 -2.89
N ALA A 18 -1.40 -0.70 -3.45
CA ALA A 18 -0.50 -1.19 -4.49
C ALA A 18 -0.61 -0.35 -5.77
N VAL A 19 -1.83 -0.08 -6.24
CA VAL A 19 -2.06 0.76 -7.42
C VAL A 19 -1.50 2.16 -7.21
N LEU A 20 -1.71 2.74 -6.03
CA LEU A 20 -1.20 4.07 -5.70
C LEU A 20 0.33 4.11 -5.70
N VAL A 21 0.99 3.11 -5.10
CA VAL A 21 2.46 3.02 -5.07
C VAL A 21 3.03 2.83 -6.48
N ILE A 22 2.43 1.96 -7.31
CA ILE A 22 2.86 1.76 -8.69
C ILE A 22 2.72 3.07 -9.50
N GLY A 23 1.60 3.78 -9.34
CA GLY A 23 1.39 5.08 -9.96
C GLY A 23 2.43 6.12 -9.53
N LEU A 24 2.76 6.16 -8.23
CA LEU A 24 3.80 7.04 -7.70
C LEU A 24 5.18 6.72 -8.26
N ILE A 25 5.53 5.43 -8.43
CA ILE A 25 6.80 5.02 -9.03
C ILE A 25 6.87 5.48 -10.49
N GLY A 26 5.85 5.19 -11.29
CA GLY A 26 5.80 5.62 -12.69
C GLY A 26 5.87 7.14 -12.84
N TRP A 27 5.10 7.87 -12.03
CA TRP A 27 5.14 9.34 -11.98
C TRP A 27 6.50 9.86 -11.53
N GLY A 28 7.13 9.20 -10.56
CA GLY A 28 8.44 9.54 -10.04
C GLY A 28 9.54 9.43 -11.08
N ILE A 29 9.49 8.39 -11.91
CA ILE A 29 10.41 8.20 -13.04
C ILE A 29 10.20 9.31 -14.07
N TRP A 30 8.95 9.52 -14.50
CA TRP A 30 8.62 10.56 -15.49
C TRP A 30 9.03 11.97 -15.02
N MET A 31 8.72 12.35 -13.78
CA MET A 31 9.06 13.69 -13.27
C MET A 31 10.57 13.91 -13.08
N ALA A 32 11.36 12.83 -12.98
CA ALA A 32 12.80 12.92 -12.80
C ALA A 32 13.50 13.40 -14.09
N ASP A 33 12.93 13.05 -15.24
CA ASP A 33 13.45 13.40 -16.57
C ASP A 33 13.03 14.81 -17.02
N LEU A 34 12.09 15.46 -16.31
CA LEU A 34 11.67 16.81 -16.64
C LEU A 34 12.81 17.83 -16.44
N PRO A 35 12.96 18.81 -17.36
CA PRO A 35 13.85 19.95 -17.15
C PRO A 35 13.52 20.70 -15.85
N LYS A 36 14.54 21.36 -15.26
CA LYS A 36 14.29 22.24 -14.11
C LYS A 36 13.37 23.39 -14.55
N GLY A 37 12.26 23.56 -13.84
CA GLY A 37 11.27 24.59 -14.12
C GLY A 37 9.96 24.37 -13.37
N ASP A 38 8.94 25.13 -13.74
CA ASP A 38 7.64 25.13 -13.08
C ASP A 38 6.91 23.80 -13.25
N GLU A 39 7.02 23.18 -14.44
CA GLU A 39 6.40 21.88 -14.73
C GLU A 39 6.94 20.77 -13.81
N ARG A 40 8.27 20.69 -13.65
CA ARG A 40 8.89 19.74 -12.72
C ARG A 40 8.49 20.00 -11.28
N SER A 41 8.42 21.27 -10.89
CA SER A 41 8.03 21.66 -9.53
C SER A 41 6.58 21.27 -9.23
N TRP A 42 5.68 21.47 -10.19
CA TRP A 42 4.30 21.01 -10.12
C TRP A 42 4.23 19.48 -10.04
N ALA A 43 4.95 18.75 -10.91
CA ALA A 43 4.97 17.30 -10.93
C ALA A 43 5.47 16.71 -9.60
N ILE A 44 6.50 17.33 -9.00
CA ILE A 44 6.99 16.99 -7.66
C ILE A 44 5.93 17.29 -6.59
N GLY A 45 5.21 18.41 -6.69
CA GLY A 45 4.12 18.77 -5.78
C GLY A 45 2.99 17.75 -5.78
N VAL A 46 2.58 17.30 -6.98
CA VAL A 46 1.60 16.22 -7.16
C VAL A 46 2.12 14.92 -6.55
N HIS A 47 3.35 14.52 -6.87
CA HIS A 47 3.97 13.31 -6.32
C HIS A 47 4.03 13.31 -4.78
N LYS A 48 4.41 14.43 -4.17
CA LYS A 48 4.45 14.57 -2.70
C LYS A 48 3.06 14.44 -2.07
N SER A 49 2.05 15.06 -2.67
CA SER A 49 0.67 15.03 -2.17
C SER A 49 0.10 13.61 -2.18
N PHE A 50 0.25 12.90 -3.31
CA PHE A 50 -0.14 11.49 -3.41
C PHE A 50 0.74 10.58 -2.55
N GLY A 51 2.02 10.90 -2.38
CA GLY A 51 2.93 10.19 -1.47
C GLY A 51 2.47 10.25 -0.02
N LEU A 52 2.00 11.41 0.46
CA LEU A 52 1.41 11.54 1.80
C LEU A 52 0.14 10.70 1.96
N ILE A 53 -0.73 10.68 0.96
CA ILE A 53 -1.93 9.81 0.94
C ILE A 53 -1.52 8.34 1.01
N ALA A 54 -0.49 7.93 0.26
CA ALA A 54 0.02 6.56 0.26
C ALA A 54 0.54 6.15 1.64
N ILE A 55 1.31 7.03 2.30
CA ILE A 55 1.81 6.80 3.66
C ILE A 55 0.62 6.63 4.63
N LEU A 56 -0.38 7.50 4.55
CA LEU A 56 -1.58 7.40 5.41
C LEU A 56 -2.32 6.08 5.18
N LEU A 57 -2.51 5.65 3.93
CA LEU A 57 -3.12 4.36 3.61
C LEU A 57 -2.32 3.17 4.16
N ILE A 58 -0.98 3.23 4.11
CA ILE A 58 -0.10 2.21 4.69
C ILE A 58 -0.27 2.16 6.22
N ILE A 59 -0.36 3.31 6.89
CA ILE A 59 -0.61 3.38 8.35
C ILE A 59 -1.97 2.77 8.68
N VAL A 60 -3.03 3.16 7.95
CA VAL A 60 -4.37 2.59 8.13
C VAL A 60 -4.36 1.07 7.92
N ARG A 61 -3.62 0.59 6.93
CA ARG A 61 -3.43 -0.86 6.69
C ARG A 61 -2.73 -1.56 7.85
N LEU A 62 -1.66 -0.96 8.39
CA LEU A 62 -0.95 -1.52 9.54
C LEU A 62 -1.86 -1.57 10.77
N ALA A 63 -2.59 -0.49 11.05
CA ALA A 63 -3.59 -0.45 12.13
C ALA A 63 -4.68 -1.51 11.93
N TRP A 64 -5.18 -1.68 10.70
CA TRP A 64 -6.16 -2.71 10.37
C TRP A 64 -5.65 -4.13 10.62
N ARG A 65 -4.40 -4.42 10.22
CA ARG A 65 -3.75 -5.71 10.44
C ARG A 65 -3.54 -6.03 11.92
N LEU A 66 -3.27 -5.03 12.75
CA LEU A 66 -3.18 -5.20 14.20
C LEU A 66 -4.54 -5.60 14.82
N GLY A 67 -5.65 -5.04 14.32
CA GLY A 67 -6.99 -5.40 14.78
C GLY A 67 -7.56 -6.67 14.14
N HIS A 68 -7.02 -7.10 13.00
CA HIS A 68 -7.47 -8.27 12.23
C HIS A 68 -6.28 -9.17 11.89
N PRO A 69 -5.69 -9.85 12.90
CA PRO A 69 -4.62 -10.79 12.65
C PRO A 69 -5.10 -11.88 11.66
N PRO A 70 -4.23 -12.32 10.73
CA PRO A 70 -4.59 -13.37 9.79
C PRO A 70 -5.02 -14.62 10.56
N PRO A 71 -6.07 -15.33 10.09
CA PRO A 71 -6.50 -16.56 10.74
C PRO A 71 -5.35 -17.55 10.80
N ASP A 72 -5.16 -18.19 11.96
CA ASP A 72 -4.11 -19.16 12.19
C ASP A 72 -4.10 -20.19 11.06
N ASN A 73 -3.03 -20.17 10.25
CA ASN A 73 -2.84 -21.17 9.23
C ASN A 73 -2.12 -22.38 9.86
N PRO A 74 -2.80 -23.52 10.08
CA PRO A 74 -2.17 -24.71 10.66
C PRO A 74 -1.09 -25.31 9.76
N ALA A 75 -0.99 -24.89 8.48
CA ALA A 75 0.06 -25.31 7.56
C ALA A 75 1.40 -24.56 7.74
N LEU A 76 1.44 -23.47 8.52
CA LEU A 76 2.67 -22.72 8.80
C LEU A 76 3.33 -23.24 10.09
N ALA A 77 4.63 -23.55 10.01
CA ALA A 77 5.43 -23.97 11.17
C ALA A 77 5.49 -22.83 12.20
N GLY A 78 5.63 -23.15 13.50
CA GLY A 78 5.45 -22.19 14.60
C GLY A 78 6.32 -20.91 14.54
N ALA A 79 7.41 -20.93 13.77
CA ALA A 79 8.25 -19.75 13.50
C ALA A 79 7.69 -18.84 12.37
N GLU A 80 7.08 -19.42 11.33
CA GLU A 80 6.45 -18.68 10.23
C GLU A 80 5.18 -17.96 10.68
N ARG A 81 4.49 -18.50 11.69
CA ARG A 81 3.28 -17.94 12.28
C ARG A 81 3.49 -16.59 13.00
N LYS A 82 4.73 -16.26 13.37
CA LYS A 82 5.10 -14.98 14.01
C LYS A 82 5.55 -13.90 13.03
N LEU A 83 5.86 -14.29 11.78
CA LEU A 83 6.37 -13.40 10.75
C LEU A 83 5.31 -13.07 9.67
N ALA A 84 4.27 -13.90 9.54
CA ALA A 84 3.12 -13.71 8.67
C ALA A 84 2.14 -12.63 9.16
#